data_AF-A0A946UV48-F1
#
_entry.id   AF-A0A946UV48-F1
#
_cell.length_a   1.000
_cell.length_b   1.000
_cell.length_c   1.000
_cell.angle_alpha   90.00
_cell.angle_beta   90.00
_cell.angle_gamma   90.00
#
_symmetry.space_group_name_H-M   'P 1'
#
loop_
_entity.id
_entity.type
_entity.pdbx_description
1 polymer ?
#
loop_
_entity_poly.entity_id
_entity_poly.type
_entity_poly.pdbx_seq_one_letter_code
_entity_poly.pdbx_strand_id
1 'polypeptide(L)'
;ATILCMLPDTGERYLSTPLFDGIPEEMTAAEHDISASTPGYRFGGPPPASPAGDEEETAVVAPADAVNFLEDTISDQDQPVVMFALEWCEFCWSVRKMFAHYDIPYRAVDLDSVEYQADNKGGNIRAALYEQTGKKTIPQIYVGGRHLGGATDLFDACKDGSLQKMLADNAVHYDKSVNTDPYTFLPGWLHSR
;
A
#
# COMPACT_ATOMS: atom_id res chain seq x y z
N ALA A 1 46.90 -14.85 -13.46
CA ALA A 1 46.71 -14.80 -14.92
C ALA A 1 45.70 -13.72 -15.21
N THR A 2 46.01 -12.79 -16.11
CA THR A 2 45.09 -11.71 -16.51
C THR A 2 44.46 -12.12 -17.83
N ILE A 3 43.14 -12.29 -17.87
CA ILE A 3 42.41 -12.63 -19.09
C ILE A 3 41.87 -11.34 -19.69
N LEU A 4 42.31 -11.00 -20.89
CA LEU A 4 41.70 -9.95 -21.70
C LEU A 4 40.51 -10.57 -22.45
N CYS A 5 39.30 -10.12 -22.11
CA CYS A 5 38.08 -10.49 -22.81
C CYS A 5 37.56 -9.28 -23.58
N MET A 6 37.38 -9.42 -24.90
CA MET A 6 36.64 -8.46 -25.71
C MET A 6 35.25 -9.04 -25.98
N LEU A 7 34.24 -8.51 -25.30
CA LEU A 7 32.84 -8.83 -25.59
C LEU A 7 32.39 -7.94 -26.76
N PRO A 8 31.86 -8.49 -27.86
CA PRO A 8 31.28 -7.68 -28.92
C PRO A 8 30.07 -6.93 -28.36
N ASP A 9 30.00 -5.62 -28.60
CA ASP A 9 28.80 -4.84 -28.32
C ASP A 9 27.65 -5.42 -29.14
N THR A 10 26.63 -5.94 -28.45
CA THR A 10 25.50 -6.66 -29.05
C THR A 10 24.55 -5.73 -29.80
N GLY A 11 24.86 -4.43 -29.90
CA GLY A 11 24.14 -3.47 -30.74
C GLY A 11 22.77 -3.08 -30.18
N GLU A 12 22.38 -3.63 -29.03
CA GLU A 12 21.05 -3.47 -28.41
C GLU A 12 20.79 -2.01 -28.00
N ARG A 13 21.87 -1.25 -27.72
CA ARG A 13 21.81 0.20 -27.49
C ARG A 13 21.51 1.01 -28.75
N TYR A 14 21.76 0.47 -29.93
CA TYR A 14 21.53 1.12 -31.23
C TYR A 14 20.22 0.68 -31.90
N LEU A 15 19.48 -0.25 -31.29
CA LEU A 15 18.19 -0.73 -31.82
C LEU A 15 16.98 0.09 -31.34
N SER A 16 17.15 1.00 -30.37
CA SER A 16 16.08 1.94 -30.01
C SER A 16 15.86 2.97 -31.11
N THR A 17 16.91 3.50 -31.73
CA THR A 17 16.80 4.55 -32.74
C THR A 17 15.93 4.14 -33.95
N PRO A 18 16.08 2.95 -34.55
CA PRO A 18 15.18 2.48 -35.60
C PRO A 18 13.76 2.16 -35.12
N LEU A 19 13.61 1.73 -33.86
CA LEU A 19 12.31 1.37 -33.28
C LEU A 19 11.42 2.60 -33.05
N PHE A 20 12.04 3.75 -32.75
CA PHE A 20 11.36 5.02 -32.50
C PHE A 20 11.49 6.03 -33.65
N ASP A 21 12.09 5.66 -34.78
CA ASP A 21 12.31 6.56 -35.94
C ASP A 21 11.02 7.21 -36.46
N GLY A 22 9.89 6.49 -36.35
CA GLY A 22 8.56 6.99 -36.73
C GLY A 22 7.77 7.68 -35.61
N ILE A 23 8.32 7.75 -34.39
CA ILE A 23 7.67 8.34 -33.23
C ILE A 23 8.33 9.70 -32.97
N PRO A 24 7.65 10.83 -33.26
CA PRO A 24 8.20 12.15 -33.01
C PRO A 24 8.41 12.38 -31.50
N GLU A 25 9.37 13.24 -31.16
CA GLU A 25 9.64 13.66 -29.78
C GLU A 25 8.45 14.40 -29.16
N GLU A 26 7.69 15.12 -30.00
CA GLU A 26 6.51 15.87 -29.61
C GLU A 26 5.22 15.14 -29.99
N MET A 27 4.17 15.35 -29.19
CA MET A 27 2.84 14.82 -29.49
C MET A 27 2.34 15.32 -30.86
N THR A 28 1.86 14.40 -31.68
CA THR A 28 1.18 14.71 -32.92
C THR A 28 -0.18 15.37 -32.66
N ALA A 29 -0.73 16.05 -33.68
CA ALA A 29 -2.07 16.64 -33.59
C ALA A 29 -3.16 15.61 -33.24
N ALA A 30 -3.06 14.39 -33.78
CA ALA A 30 -4.00 13.31 -33.48
C ALA A 30 -3.90 12.85 -32.01
N GLU A 31 -2.69 12.78 -31.45
CA GLU A 31 -2.49 12.44 -30.03
C GLU A 31 -2.97 13.56 -29.11
N HIS A 32 -2.83 14.82 -29.53
CA HIS A 32 -3.45 15.96 -28.84
C HIS A 32 -4.98 15.90 -28.86
N ASP A 33 -5.59 15.51 -29.98
CA ASP A 33 -7.04 15.33 -30.08
C ASP A 33 -7.53 14.18 -29.19
N ILE A 34 -6.78 13.08 -29.11
CA ILE A 34 -7.07 11.97 -28.17
C ILE A 34 -6.97 12.43 -26.72
N SER A 35 -5.90 13.16 -26.36
CA SER A 35 -5.76 13.78 -25.03
C SER A 35 -6.95 14.71 -24.73
N ALA A 36 -7.33 15.55 -25.69
CA ALA A 36 -8.48 16.44 -25.57
C ALA A 36 -9.83 15.72 -25.63
N SER A 37 -9.91 14.46 -26.03
CA SER A 37 -11.19 13.72 -26.05
C SER A 37 -11.69 13.34 -24.65
N THR A 38 -10.81 13.31 -23.65
CA THR A 38 -11.15 12.95 -22.26
C THR A 38 -11.30 14.21 -21.40
N PRO A 39 -12.50 14.66 -21.01
CA PRO A 39 -12.69 15.96 -20.36
C PRO A 39 -11.93 16.17 -19.04
N GLY A 40 -11.71 15.10 -18.26
CA GLY A 40 -11.13 15.18 -16.91
C GLY A 40 -9.62 14.85 -16.78
N TYR A 41 -8.98 14.36 -17.85
CA TYR A 41 -7.60 13.83 -17.79
C TYR A 41 -6.78 14.30 -18.99
N ARG A 42 -6.60 15.62 -19.12
CA ARG A 42 -5.89 16.26 -20.25
C ARG A 42 -4.57 16.86 -19.75
N PHE A 43 -3.48 16.70 -20.51
CA PHE A 43 -2.15 17.23 -20.14
C PHE A 43 -2.09 18.77 -19.97
N GLY A 44 -3.03 19.53 -20.55
CA GLY A 44 -3.12 20.99 -20.44
C GLY A 44 -4.36 21.51 -19.70
N GLY A 45 -5.16 20.63 -19.10
CA GLY A 45 -6.29 21.04 -18.26
C GLY A 45 -5.82 21.58 -16.91
N PRO A 46 -6.62 22.40 -16.22
CA PRO A 46 -6.41 22.59 -14.78
C PRO A 46 -6.36 21.20 -14.13
N PRO A 47 -5.52 20.99 -13.09
CA PRO A 47 -5.55 19.74 -12.36
C PRO A 47 -7.00 19.43 -12.02
N PRO A 48 -7.46 18.16 -12.19
CA PRO A 48 -8.83 17.82 -11.85
C PRO A 48 -9.08 18.38 -10.45
N ALA A 49 -10.21 19.08 -10.28
CA ALA A 49 -10.62 19.47 -8.94
C ALA A 49 -10.53 18.19 -8.11
N SER A 50 -9.79 18.22 -6.99
CA SER A 50 -9.89 17.15 -5.99
C SER A 50 -11.37 16.85 -5.90
N PRO A 51 -11.81 15.60 -6.12
CA PRO A 51 -13.24 15.29 -6.14
C PRO A 51 -13.82 15.99 -4.93
N ALA A 52 -14.75 16.92 -5.19
CA ALA A 52 -15.41 17.65 -4.13
C ALA A 52 -15.86 16.57 -3.15
N GLY A 53 -15.49 16.75 -1.87
CA GLY A 53 -15.83 15.80 -0.83
C GLY A 53 -17.27 15.35 -1.01
N ASP A 54 -17.44 14.04 -0.91
CA ASP A 54 -18.73 13.40 -0.74
C ASP A 54 -19.67 13.57 -1.95
N GLU A 55 -19.43 12.77 -3.00
CA GLU A 55 -20.61 12.05 -3.50
C GLU A 55 -21.13 11.29 -2.28
N GLU A 56 -22.36 11.60 -1.84
CA GLU A 56 -23.10 10.82 -0.83
C GLU A 56 -23.26 9.40 -1.36
N GLU A 57 -22.17 8.65 -1.29
CA GLU A 57 -22.07 7.24 -1.54
C GLU A 57 -22.80 6.62 -0.36
N THR A 58 -24.03 6.18 -0.61
CA THR A 58 -24.89 5.49 0.36
C THR A 58 -24.01 4.63 1.26
N ALA A 59 -23.95 4.96 2.54
CA ALA A 59 -23.15 4.24 3.51
C ALA A 59 -23.47 2.74 3.36
N VAL A 60 -22.55 1.99 2.76
CA VAL A 60 -22.70 0.55 2.60
C VAL A 60 -22.55 -0.01 4.00
N VAL A 61 -23.69 -0.22 4.67
CA VAL A 61 -23.74 -0.82 6.00
C VAL A 61 -23.02 -2.15 5.91
N ALA A 62 -21.99 -2.34 6.74
CA ALA A 62 -21.21 -3.55 6.69
C ALA A 62 -22.08 -4.76 7.08
N PRO A 63 -22.01 -5.88 6.34
CA PRO A 63 -22.68 -7.12 6.75
C PRO A 63 -22.23 -7.54 8.16
N ALA A 64 -23.19 -8.03 8.97
CA ALA A 64 -22.92 -8.35 10.37
C ALA A 64 -21.82 -9.42 10.54
N ASP A 65 -21.72 -10.37 9.61
CA ASP A 65 -20.66 -11.37 9.58
C ASP A 65 -19.27 -10.76 9.33
N ALA A 66 -19.17 -9.71 8.51
CA ALA A 66 -17.92 -8.99 8.29
C ALA A 66 -17.51 -8.15 9.51
N VAL A 67 -18.47 -7.54 10.20
CA VAL A 67 -18.23 -6.83 11.47
C VAL A 67 -17.73 -7.80 12.53
N ASN A 68 -18.44 -8.93 12.72
CA ASN A 68 -18.03 -9.95 13.68
C ASN A 68 -16.63 -10.51 13.35
N PHE A 69 -16.36 -10.80 12.07
CA PHE A 69 -15.03 -11.25 11.64
C PHE A 69 -13.93 -10.24 11.97
N LEU A 70 -14.18 -8.95 11.76
CA LEU A 70 -13.26 -7.88 12.09
C LEU A 70 -13.01 -7.85 13.60
N GLU A 71 -14.06 -7.82 14.42
CA GLU A 71 -13.98 -7.80 15.88
C GLU A 71 -13.25 -9.02 16.45
N ASP A 72 -13.60 -10.22 15.99
CA ASP A 72 -12.94 -11.47 16.39
C ASP A 72 -11.45 -11.46 16.01
N THR A 73 -11.14 -10.99 14.80
CA THR A 73 -9.77 -10.97 14.30
C THR A 73 -8.88 -10.00 15.08
N ILE A 74 -9.37 -8.79 15.41
CA ILE A 74 -8.56 -7.78 16.12
C ILE A 74 -8.50 -8.01 17.64
N SER A 75 -9.42 -8.81 18.18
CA SER A 75 -9.49 -9.13 19.62
C SER A 75 -8.73 -10.41 19.99
N ASP A 76 -8.15 -11.11 19.01
CA ASP A 76 -7.34 -12.31 19.22
C ASP A 76 -6.06 -12.00 20.02
N GLN A 77 -6.00 -12.49 21.25
CA GLN A 77 -4.87 -12.26 22.16
C GLN A 77 -3.62 -13.07 21.79
N ASP A 78 -3.76 -14.15 21.01
CA ASP A 78 -2.63 -14.93 20.51
C ASP A 78 -1.98 -14.25 19.29
N GLN A 79 -2.74 -13.42 18.56
CA GLN A 79 -2.27 -12.66 17.40
C GLN A 79 -2.60 -11.16 17.50
N PRO A 80 -2.07 -10.43 18.50
CA PRO A 80 -2.50 -9.08 18.83
C PRO A 80 -2.10 -8.01 17.79
N VAL A 81 -1.16 -8.31 16.88
CA VAL A 81 -0.81 -7.41 15.76
C VAL A 81 -1.49 -7.93 14.51
N VAL A 82 -2.44 -7.15 14.00
CA VAL A 82 -3.21 -7.49 12.79
C VAL A 82 -2.99 -6.42 11.75
N MET A 83 -2.74 -6.84 10.51
CA MET A 83 -2.72 -5.96 9.35
C MET A 83 -3.74 -6.43 8.33
N PHE A 84 -4.75 -5.61 8.06
CA PHE A 84 -5.59 -5.75 6.88
C PHE A 84 -4.84 -5.18 5.69
N ALA A 85 -4.68 -6.00 4.65
CA ALA A 85 -3.75 -5.78 3.55
C ALA A 85 -4.36 -6.16 2.19
N LEU A 86 -3.61 -5.85 1.14
CA LEU A 86 -3.79 -6.40 -0.20
C LEU A 86 -2.46 -7.02 -0.66
N GLU A 87 -2.50 -8.12 -1.41
CA GLU A 87 -1.33 -8.79 -1.98
C GLU A 87 -0.58 -7.85 -2.94
N TRP A 88 -1.34 -7.04 -3.70
CA TRP A 88 -0.84 -6.12 -4.71
C TRP A 88 -0.74 -4.66 -4.22
N CYS A 89 -0.23 -4.46 -3.00
CA CYS A 89 -0.06 -3.13 -2.42
C CYS A 89 1.37 -2.89 -1.93
N GLU A 90 2.07 -1.92 -2.53
CA GLU A 90 3.45 -1.59 -2.17
C GLU A 90 3.60 -1.11 -0.71
N PHE A 91 2.62 -0.36 -0.19
CA PHE A 91 2.62 0.06 1.21
C PHE A 91 2.42 -1.11 2.18
N CYS A 92 1.63 -2.12 1.81
CA CYS A 92 1.54 -3.36 2.59
C CYS A 92 2.89 -4.07 2.62
N TRP A 93 3.58 -4.15 1.48
CA TRP A 93 4.93 -4.71 1.41
C TRP A 93 5.94 -3.94 2.26
N SER A 94 5.87 -2.61 2.32
CA SER A 94 6.70 -1.81 3.23
C SER A 94 6.49 -2.19 4.70
N VAL A 95 5.24 -2.34 5.13
CA VAL A 95 4.91 -2.78 6.50
C VAL A 95 5.38 -4.21 6.76
N ARG A 96 5.17 -5.15 5.82
CA ARG A 96 5.65 -6.54 5.93
C ARG A 96 7.17 -6.60 6.08
N LYS A 97 7.91 -5.82 5.29
CA LYS A 97 9.38 -5.73 5.37
C LYS A 97 9.83 -5.18 6.72
N MET A 98 9.17 -4.13 7.20
CA MET A 98 9.46 -3.56 8.52
C MET A 98 9.19 -4.59 9.62
N PHE A 99 8.01 -5.22 9.66
CA PHE A 99 7.68 -6.22 10.68
C PHE A 99 8.66 -7.40 10.68
N ALA A 100 9.05 -7.89 9.50
CA ALA A 100 10.07 -8.93 9.39
C ALA A 100 11.45 -8.45 9.92
N HIS A 101 11.83 -7.21 9.62
CA HIS A 101 13.12 -6.65 10.06
C HIS A 101 13.19 -6.39 11.57
N TYR A 102 12.08 -6.02 12.19
CA TYR A 102 11.96 -5.81 13.64
C TYR A 102 11.55 -7.08 14.41
N ASP A 103 11.44 -8.23 13.75
CA ASP A 103 10.95 -9.49 14.32
C ASP A 103 9.61 -9.34 15.08
N ILE A 104 8.68 -8.55 14.50
CA ILE A 104 7.34 -8.35 15.04
C ILE A 104 6.42 -9.44 14.46
N PRO A 105 5.88 -10.37 15.27
CA PRO A 105 4.89 -11.32 14.79
C PRO A 105 3.57 -10.59 14.51
N TYR A 106 2.94 -10.92 13.38
CA TYR A 106 1.67 -10.33 12.97
C TYR A 106 0.82 -11.31 12.17
N ARG A 107 -0.49 -11.09 12.17
CA ARG A 107 -1.44 -11.72 11.24
C ARG A 107 -1.73 -10.76 10.09
N ALA A 108 -1.50 -11.19 8.86
CA ALA A 108 -2.00 -10.50 7.68
C ALA A 108 -3.36 -11.05 7.27
N VAL A 109 -4.29 -10.16 6.95
CA VAL A 109 -5.56 -10.49 6.29
C VAL A 109 -5.53 -9.86 4.90
N ASP A 110 -5.16 -10.67 3.90
CA ASP A 110 -5.06 -10.25 2.50
C ASP A 110 -6.43 -10.29 1.83
N LEU A 111 -7.10 -9.13 1.77
CA LEU A 111 -8.51 -8.99 1.42
C LEU A 111 -8.81 -9.27 -0.06
N ASP A 112 -7.79 -9.26 -0.91
CA ASP A 112 -7.86 -9.61 -2.35
C ASP A 112 -7.46 -11.07 -2.63
N SER A 113 -7.00 -11.81 -1.63
CA SER A 113 -6.63 -13.22 -1.80
C SER A 113 -7.85 -14.12 -2.08
N VAL A 114 -7.60 -15.30 -2.64
CA VAL A 114 -8.63 -16.28 -3.02
C VAL A 114 -9.58 -16.62 -1.86
N GLU A 115 -9.06 -16.67 -0.62
CA GLU A 115 -9.85 -16.95 0.58
C GLU A 115 -10.98 -15.93 0.81
N TYR A 116 -10.76 -14.67 0.43
CA TYR A 116 -11.70 -13.57 0.67
C TYR A 116 -12.48 -13.14 -0.58
N GLN A 117 -12.32 -13.82 -1.72
CA GLN A 117 -13.02 -13.48 -2.96
C GLN A 117 -14.48 -13.98 -2.98
N ALA A 118 -14.75 -15.14 -2.40
CA ALA A 118 -16.10 -15.71 -2.39
C ALA A 118 -17.09 -14.77 -1.71
N ASP A 119 -18.29 -14.63 -2.31
CA ASP A 119 -19.40 -13.81 -1.80
C ASP A 119 -19.02 -12.37 -1.43
N ASN A 120 -18.01 -11.80 -2.10
CA ASN A 120 -17.48 -10.47 -1.84
C ASN A 120 -16.98 -10.29 -0.38
N LYS A 121 -16.51 -11.35 0.27
CA LYS A 121 -16.07 -11.31 1.68
C LYS A 121 -15.03 -10.22 1.95
N GLY A 122 -14.02 -10.08 1.09
CA GLY A 122 -12.99 -9.04 1.19
C GLY A 122 -13.58 -7.62 1.08
N GLY A 123 -14.51 -7.41 0.15
CA GLY A 123 -15.24 -6.14 0.01
C GLY A 123 -16.09 -5.82 1.25
N ASN A 124 -16.77 -6.83 1.81
CA ASN A 124 -17.59 -6.67 3.01
C ASN A 124 -16.73 -6.33 4.25
N ILE A 125 -15.55 -6.95 4.40
CA ILE A 125 -14.60 -6.59 5.47
C ILE A 125 -14.07 -5.18 5.27
N ARG A 126 -13.80 -4.74 4.03
CA ARG A 126 -13.44 -3.33 3.76
C ARG A 126 -14.54 -2.35 4.15
N ALA A 127 -15.82 -2.72 3.96
CA ALA A 127 -16.93 -1.93 4.45
C ALA A 127 -16.94 -1.84 5.98
N ALA A 128 -16.72 -2.96 6.69
CA ALA A 128 -16.62 -2.98 8.16
C ALA A 128 -15.44 -2.12 8.68
N LEU A 129 -14.28 -2.22 8.04
CA LEU A 129 -13.11 -1.38 8.34
C LEU A 129 -13.42 0.12 8.15
N TYR A 130 -14.11 0.47 7.06
CA TYR A 130 -14.50 1.85 6.80
C TYR A 130 -15.53 2.36 7.81
N GLU A 131 -16.51 1.54 8.19
CA GLU A 131 -17.50 1.87 9.22
C GLU A 131 -16.83 2.12 10.58
N GLN A 132 -15.84 1.29 10.97
CA GLN A 132 -15.12 1.44 12.24
C GLN A 132 -14.15 2.63 12.25
N THR A 133 -13.44 2.89 11.15
CA THR A 133 -12.29 3.81 11.13
C THR A 133 -12.50 5.10 10.33
N GLY A 134 -13.50 5.13 9.45
CA GLY A 134 -13.67 6.16 8.43
C GLY A 134 -12.58 6.17 7.35
N LYS A 135 -11.71 5.15 7.28
CA LYS A 135 -10.61 5.07 6.32
C LYS A 135 -10.88 3.98 5.27
N LYS A 136 -10.73 4.34 3.98
CA LYS A 136 -10.86 3.41 2.84
C LYS A 136 -9.51 2.80 2.41
N THR A 137 -8.41 3.40 2.85
CA THR A 137 -7.04 3.04 2.48
C THR A 137 -6.56 1.81 3.23
N ILE A 138 -5.59 1.13 2.63
CA ILE A 138 -4.89 -0.06 3.13
C ILE A 138 -3.37 0.23 3.03
N PRO A 139 -2.50 -0.31 3.90
CA PRO A 139 -2.81 -1.18 5.03
C PRO A 139 -3.60 -0.46 6.14
N GLN A 140 -4.34 -1.24 6.94
CA GLN A 140 -4.87 -0.80 8.23
C GLN A 140 -4.32 -1.73 9.31
N ILE A 141 -3.57 -1.16 10.25
CA ILE A 141 -2.85 -1.87 11.29
C ILE A 141 -3.58 -1.71 12.63
N TYR A 142 -3.69 -2.81 13.36
CA TYR A 142 -4.22 -2.88 14.71
C TYR A 142 -3.18 -3.52 15.63
N VAL A 143 -3.12 -3.03 16.88
CA VAL A 143 -2.34 -3.65 17.95
C VAL A 143 -3.21 -3.72 19.20
N GLY A 144 -3.47 -4.94 19.68
CA GLY A 144 -4.32 -5.17 20.85
C GLY A 144 -5.75 -4.66 20.67
N GLY A 145 -6.35 -4.89 19.50
CA GLY A 145 -7.68 -4.37 19.14
C GLY A 145 -7.74 -2.88 18.83
N ARG A 146 -6.67 -2.09 19.06
CA ARG A 146 -6.66 -0.65 18.80
C ARG A 146 -6.17 -0.35 17.38
N HIS A 147 -6.96 0.37 16.60
CA HIS A 147 -6.55 0.87 15.28
C HIS A 147 -5.39 1.86 15.42
N LEU A 148 -4.26 1.54 14.80
CA LEU A 148 -3.07 2.39 14.75
C LEU A 148 -3.11 3.34 13.56
N GLY A 149 -3.54 2.85 12.39
CA GLY A 149 -3.56 3.61 11.14
C GLY A 149 -2.94 2.83 9.98
N GLY A 150 -2.44 3.56 8.98
CA GLY A 150 -1.76 3.01 7.81
C GLY A 150 -0.25 2.91 7.95
N ALA A 151 0.46 2.72 6.82
CA ALA A 151 1.91 2.53 6.81
C ALA A 151 2.68 3.72 7.41
N THR A 152 2.30 4.96 7.07
CA THR A 152 2.95 6.16 7.62
C THR A 152 2.67 6.33 9.11
N ASP A 153 1.43 6.08 9.56
CA ASP A 153 1.07 6.16 10.97
C ASP A 153 1.85 5.14 11.81
N LEU A 154 2.03 3.92 11.29
CA LEU A 154 2.90 2.91 11.90
C LEU A 154 4.36 3.37 11.98
N PHE A 155 4.89 4.00 10.93
CA PHE A 155 6.28 4.42 10.87
C PHE A 155 6.55 5.60 11.81
N ASP A 156 5.61 6.54 11.91
CA ASP A 156 5.64 7.62 12.90
C ASP A 156 5.58 7.06 14.32
N ALA A 157 4.67 6.12 14.58
CA ALA A 157 4.54 5.46 15.87
C ALA A 157 5.80 4.67 16.27
N CYS A 158 6.52 4.11 15.30
CA CYS A 158 7.80 3.48 15.54
C CYS A 158 8.90 4.49 15.90
N LYS A 159 8.90 5.68 15.29
CA LYS A 159 9.89 6.72 15.55
C LYS A 159 9.68 7.43 16.88
N ASP A 160 8.42 7.65 17.26
CA ASP A 160 8.08 8.34 18.51
C ASP A 160 8.02 7.41 19.74
N GLY A 161 8.16 6.10 19.54
CA GLY A 161 8.17 5.10 20.60
C GLY A 161 6.79 4.55 20.99
N SER A 162 5.70 5.08 20.39
CA SER A 162 4.34 4.68 20.74
C SER A 162 3.98 3.27 20.26
N LEU A 163 4.53 2.81 19.13
CA LEU A 163 4.39 1.42 18.67
C LEU A 163 5.01 0.45 19.69
N GLN A 164 6.23 0.72 20.13
CA GLN A 164 6.97 -0.10 21.09
C GLN A 164 6.21 -0.20 22.42
N LYS A 165 5.58 0.90 22.85
CA LYS A 165 4.70 0.89 24.01
C LYS A 165 3.47 -0.01 23.79
N MET A 166 2.79 0.11 22.66
CA MET A 166 1.62 -0.74 22.33
C MET A 166 1.99 -2.23 22.27
N LEU A 167 3.15 -2.56 21.69
CA LEU A 167 3.67 -3.93 21.64
C LEU A 167 3.94 -4.46 23.06
N ALA A 168 4.57 -3.65 23.92
CA ALA A 168 4.83 -4.02 25.30
C ALA A 168 3.54 -4.22 26.12
N ASP A 169 2.57 -3.33 25.98
CA ASP A 169 1.27 -3.39 26.66
C ASP A 169 0.47 -4.66 26.27
N ASN A 170 0.73 -5.22 25.08
CA ASN A 170 0.10 -6.43 24.56
C ASN A 170 1.04 -7.66 24.55
N ALA A 171 2.15 -7.61 25.30
CA ALA A 171 3.12 -8.70 25.44
C ALA A 171 3.71 -9.23 24.10
N VAL A 172 3.81 -8.38 23.08
CA VAL A 172 4.35 -8.74 21.76
C VAL A 172 5.87 -8.67 21.75
N HIS A 173 6.50 -9.74 21.28
CA HIS A 173 7.96 -9.76 21.05
C HIS A 173 8.36 -8.89 19.87
N TYR A 174 9.53 -8.26 19.95
CA TYR A 174 10.20 -7.59 18.84
C TYR A 174 11.69 -7.41 19.14
N ASP A 175 12.51 -7.27 18.11
CA ASP A 175 13.94 -7.00 18.21
C ASP A 175 14.19 -5.53 18.61
N LYS A 176 14.56 -5.34 19.88
CA LYS A 176 14.87 -4.03 20.48
C LYS A 176 16.24 -3.47 20.05
N SER A 177 17.08 -4.26 19.40
CA SER A 177 18.39 -3.83 18.94
C SER A 177 18.34 -3.06 17.61
N VAL A 178 17.23 -3.20 16.87
CA VAL A 178 17.02 -2.54 15.59
C VAL A 178 16.69 -1.07 15.77
N ASN A 179 17.42 -0.21 15.06
CA ASN A 179 17.24 1.25 15.04
C ASN A 179 17.21 1.82 13.60
N THR A 180 16.76 1.01 12.64
CA THR A 180 16.61 1.44 11.24
C THR A 180 15.50 2.49 11.14
N ASP A 181 15.66 3.54 10.34
CA ASP A 181 14.55 4.48 10.11
C ASP A 181 13.43 3.74 9.34
N PRO A 182 12.20 3.61 9.91
CA PRO A 182 11.13 2.86 9.28
C PRO A 182 10.71 3.43 7.92
N TYR A 183 10.97 4.71 7.65
CA TYR A 183 10.69 5.31 6.35
C TYR A 183 11.55 4.73 5.22
N THR A 184 12.68 4.08 5.53
CA THR A 184 13.52 3.41 4.52
C THR A 184 12.84 2.18 3.90
N PHE A 185 11.76 1.67 4.48
CA PHE A 185 10.96 0.58 3.90
C PHE A 185 9.94 1.06 2.86
N LEU A 186 9.68 2.37 2.75
CA LEU A 186 8.78 2.92 1.73
C LEU A 186 9.36 2.75 0.31
N PRO A 187 8.51 2.72 -0.73
CA PRO A 187 8.98 2.67 -2.10
C PRO A 187 9.85 3.89 -2.43
N GLY A 188 10.99 3.68 -3.09
CA GLY A 188 11.95 4.75 -3.37
C GLY A 188 11.46 5.85 -4.33
N TRP A 189 10.35 5.62 -5.02
CA TRP A 189 9.68 6.63 -5.86
C TRP A 189 8.81 7.59 -5.03
N LEU A 190 8.49 7.25 -3.78
CA LEU A 190 7.69 8.09 -2.92
C LEU A 190 8.55 9.24 -2.39
N HIS A 191 8.24 10.46 -2.81
CA HIS A 191 8.96 11.64 -2.34
C HIS A 191 8.78 11.85 -0.84
N SER A 192 9.89 12.11 -0.14
CA SER A 192 9.88 12.52 1.27
C SER A 192 9.02 13.77 1.45
N ARG A 193 8.17 13.77 2.47
CA ARG A 193 7.38 14.94 2.88
C ARG A 193 8.22 15.95 3.67
#